data_AF-A0A2H5PX12-F1
#
_entry.id   AF-A0A2H5PX12-F1
#
_cell.length_a   1.000
_cell.length_b   1.000
_cell.length_c   1.000
_cell.angle_alpha   90.00
_cell.angle_beta   90.00
_cell.angle_gamma   90.00
#
_symmetry.space_group_name_H-M   'P 1'
#
loop_
_entity.id
_entity.type
_entity.pdbx_description
1 polymer ?
#
loop_
_entity_poly.entity_id
_entity_poly.type
_entity_poly.pdbx_seq_one_letter_code
_entity_poly.pdbx_strand_id
1 'polypeptide(L)'
;MIPKFIIANGALVRVLIHTDVTKYLYFKAVDGSFVYNKGKVHKVPATDMEALKSPLMGIFEKRRARKFFIYVQDYDENDPKTHEGMDLTRVTTRELIAKYGLDDNTIDFIGHALALHRDDRYLNEPALDTVKRMKLYAESIARFQGGSPYIYPLYGLGELPQAFARLSAVYGGTYMLNKPECKVEFDEEGKVVGVTSEGETAKCKKVVCDPSYLPNKVRKVGRVARAIAIMSHPIPNTNDSHSVQVILPQKQLGRRSDMYLFCCSYSHNVAPKGKFIAFVSTEAETDHPQTELKPGIDLLGPVDEIFYDIYDRYEPVNEPSLDNCFISTSYDATTHFESTVTDVLNMYTMITGKVLDLSVDLSAASAAEE
;
A
#
# COMPACT_ATOMS: atom_id res chain seq x y z
N MET A 1 -2.33 -15.10 1.13
CA MET A 1 -1.73 -14.35 -0.01
C MET A 1 -2.29 -12.94 0.00
N ILE A 2 -1.45 -11.90 -0.06
CA ILE A 2 -1.88 -10.50 0.15
C ILE A 2 -1.37 -9.65 -1.01
N PRO A 3 -2.24 -9.22 -1.95
CA PRO A 3 -1.81 -8.39 -3.06
C PRO A 3 -1.68 -6.93 -2.64
N LYS A 4 -0.62 -6.29 -3.09
CA LYS A 4 -0.36 -4.87 -2.88
C LYS A 4 0.32 -4.31 -4.13
N PHE A 5 -0.15 -3.18 -4.61
CA PHE A 5 0.50 -2.39 -5.64
C PHE A 5 1.64 -1.57 -5.05
N ILE A 6 2.57 -1.18 -5.92
CA ILE A 6 3.70 -0.34 -5.56
C ILE A 6 3.46 1.05 -6.15
N ILE A 7 3.54 2.11 -5.35
CA ILE A 7 3.47 3.48 -5.85
C ILE A 7 4.76 3.77 -6.61
N ALA A 8 4.65 4.24 -7.85
CA ALA A 8 5.76 4.39 -8.79
C ALA A 8 6.93 5.23 -8.22
N ASN A 9 6.63 6.32 -7.53
CA ASN A 9 7.65 7.16 -6.86
C ASN A 9 7.76 6.92 -5.35
N GLY A 10 7.09 5.88 -4.84
CA GLY A 10 7.03 5.56 -3.43
C GLY A 10 8.34 5.04 -2.87
N ALA A 11 8.41 4.95 -1.54
CA ALA A 11 9.63 4.55 -0.83
C ALA A 11 10.10 3.13 -1.21
N LEU A 12 9.18 2.21 -1.50
CA LEU A 12 9.56 0.85 -1.91
C LEU A 12 10.34 0.84 -3.22
N VAL A 13 9.94 1.62 -4.24
CA VAL A 13 10.72 1.72 -5.49
C VAL A 13 12.12 2.26 -5.23
N ARG A 14 12.24 3.25 -4.34
CA ARG A 14 13.55 3.79 -3.96
C ARG A 14 14.42 2.75 -3.27
N VAL A 15 13.86 1.93 -2.38
CA VAL A 15 14.56 0.80 -1.75
C VAL A 15 15.01 -0.22 -2.80
N LEU A 16 14.14 -0.57 -3.76
CA LEU A 16 14.47 -1.52 -4.82
C LEU A 16 15.64 -1.02 -5.70
N ILE A 17 15.66 0.27 -6.04
CA ILE A 17 16.76 0.90 -6.79
C ILE A 17 18.04 0.94 -5.93
N HIS A 18 17.93 1.41 -4.69
CA HIS A 18 19.08 1.53 -3.77
C HIS A 18 19.80 0.20 -3.56
N THR A 19 19.03 -0.89 -3.50
CA THR A 19 19.56 -2.26 -3.30
C THR A 19 19.91 -2.97 -4.61
N ASP A 20 19.72 -2.32 -5.76
CA ASP A 20 20.00 -2.84 -7.10
C ASP A 20 19.29 -4.18 -7.40
N VAL A 21 18.11 -4.40 -6.79
CA VAL A 21 17.29 -5.61 -7.04
C VAL A 21 16.36 -5.44 -8.22
N THR A 22 16.18 -4.21 -8.72
CA THR A 22 15.37 -3.91 -9.91
C THR A 22 15.85 -4.70 -11.13
N LYS A 23 17.13 -5.04 -11.23
CA LYS A 23 17.68 -5.90 -12.30
C LYS A 23 17.13 -7.33 -12.34
N TYR A 24 16.45 -7.76 -11.26
CA TYR A 24 15.81 -9.07 -11.17
C TYR A 24 14.29 -9.00 -11.34
N LEU A 25 13.72 -7.80 -11.49
CA LEU A 25 12.29 -7.56 -11.41
C LEU A 25 11.81 -6.84 -12.66
N TYR A 26 10.73 -7.32 -13.24
CA TYR A 26 10.06 -6.64 -14.34
C TYR A 26 8.73 -6.09 -13.85
N PHE A 27 8.54 -4.78 -13.96
CA PHE A 27 7.31 -4.11 -13.53
C PHE A 27 6.47 -3.72 -14.74
N LYS A 28 5.15 -3.89 -14.60
CA LYS A 28 4.15 -3.33 -15.51
C LYS A 28 3.37 -2.25 -14.77
N ALA A 29 3.06 -1.16 -15.46
CA ALA A 29 2.15 -0.15 -14.95
C ALA A 29 0.73 -0.72 -14.82
N VAL A 30 0.01 -0.30 -13.79
CA VAL A 30 -1.38 -0.71 -13.55
C VAL A 30 -2.31 0.19 -14.35
N ASP A 31 -3.29 -0.38 -15.04
CA ASP A 31 -4.06 0.33 -16.08
C ASP A 31 -5.00 1.41 -15.53
N GLY A 32 -5.43 1.30 -14.26
CA GLY A 32 -6.37 2.27 -13.71
C GLY A 32 -6.47 2.32 -12.20
N SER A 33 -6.78 3.51 -11.69
CA SER A 33 -7.12 3.76 -10.30
C SER A 33 -8.50 4.42 -10.23
N PHE A 34 -9.38 3.83 -9.43
CA PHE A 34 -10.78 4.19 -9.34
C PHE A 34 -11.24 4.34 -7.90
N VAL A 35 -12.34 5.06 -7.73
CA VAL A 35 -13.03 5.24 -6.45
C VAL A 35 -14.51 4.91 -6.61
N TYR A 36 -15.07 4.27 -5.60
CA TYR A 36 -16.51 4.02 -5.52
C TYR A 36 -17.24 5.23 -4.94
N ASN A 37 -18.31 5.63 -5.60
CA ASN A 37 -19.21 6.70 -5.16
C ASN A 37 -20.63 6.35 -5.57
N LYS A 38 -21.56 6.30 -4.61
CA LYS A 38 -23.00 6.09 -4.84
C LYS A 38 -23.32 4.92 -5.78
N GLY A 39 -22.71 3.76 -5.55
CA GLY A 39 -22.98 2.53 -6.31
C GLY A 39 -22.20 2.38 -7.62
N LYS A 40 -21.33 3.33 -7.96
CA LYS A 40 -20.57 3.32 -9.22
C LYS A 40 -19.08 3.53 -9.00
N VAL A 41 -18.29 2.99 -9.92
CA VAL A 41 -16.84 3.14 -9.99
C VAL A 41 -16.50 4.28 -10.93
N HIS A 42 -15.60 5.17 -10.49
CA HIS A 42 -15.16 6.34 -11.24
C HIS A 42 -13.64 6.47 -11.21
N LYS A 43 -13.03 6.92 -12.31
CA LYS A 43 -11.58 7.19 -12.33
C LYS A 43 -11.24 8.27 -11.29
N VAL A 44 -10.20 8.05 -10.50
CA VAL A 44 -9.68 9.04 -9.54
C VAL A 44 -9.04 10.19 -10.32
N PRO A 45 -9.52 11.44 -10.17
CA PRO A 45 -8.86 12.59 -10.78
C PRO A 45 -7.61 12.96 -9.98
N ALA A 46 -6.45 13.01 -10.64
CA ALA A 46 -5.18 13.32 -9.98
C ALA A 46 -4.55 14.64 -10.43
N THR A 47 -5.10 15.27 -11.47
CA THR A 47 -4.63 16.55 -12.00
C THR A 47 -5.75 17.57 -12.07
N ASP A 48 -5.40 18.84 -12.18
CA ASP A 48 -6.34 19.93 -12.35
C ASP A 48 -7.24 19.73 -13.60
N MET A 49 -6.68 19.20 -14.69
CA MET A 49 -7.40 18.88 -15.92
C MET A 49 -8.32 17.66 -15.79
N GLU A 50 -7.91 16.61 -15.07
CA GLU A 50 -8.78 15.47 -14.78
C GLU A 50 -9.92 15.85 -13.83
N ALA A 51 -9.66 16.72 -12.85
CA ALA A 51 -10.69 17.23 -11.95
C ALA A 51 -11.81 17.94 -12.73
N LEU A 52 -11.48 18.74 -13.74
CA LEU A 52 -12.47 19.37 -14.62
C LEU A 52 -13.31 18.39 -15.44
N LYS A 53 -12.76 17.23 -15.80
CA LYS A 53 -13.45 16.20 -16.58
C LYS A 53 -14.25 15.21 -15.72
N SER A 54 -13.88 15.05 -14.45
CA SER A 54 -14.43 14.01 -13.58
C SER A 54 -15.95 14.08 -13.40
N PRO A 55 -16.69 12.97 -13.48
CA PRO A 55 -18.13 12.95 -13.17
C PRO A 55 -18.43 12.98 -11.66
N LEU A 56 -17.40 12.89 -10.79
CA LEU A 56 -17.56 12.86 -9.33
C LEU A 56 -18.05 14.18 -8.73
N MET A 57 -17.94 15.28 -9.48
CA MET A 57 -18.16 16.64 -8.99
C MET A 57 -19.06 17.45 -9.94
N GLY A 58 -19.90 18.32 -9.37
CA GLY A 58 -20.64 19.33 -10.13
C GLY A 58 -19.74 20.44 -10.67
N ILE A 59 -20.24 21.25 -11.62
CA ILE A 59 -19.43 22.26 -12.34
C ILE A 59 -18.71 23.25 -11.40
N PHE A 60 -19.38 23.72 -10.35
CA PHE A 60 -18.78 24.66 -9.40
C PHE A 60 -17.74 23.98 -8.51
N GLU A 61 -18.01 22.76 -8.06
CA GLU A 61 -17.10 21.97 -7.25
C GLU A 61 -15.82 21.63 -8.03
N LYS A 62 -15.94 21.27 -9.31
CA LYS A 62 -14.78 21.08 -10.21
C LYS A 62 -13.84 22.27 -10.25
N ARG A 63 -14.38 23.50 -10.27
CA ARG A 63 -13.56 24.72 -10.28
C ARG A 63 -12.82 24.92 -8.96
N ARG A 64 -13.43 24.56 -7.83
CA ARG A 64 -12.79 24.61 -6.50
C ARG A 64 -11.73 23.54 -6.37
N ALA A 65 -12.06 22.29 -6.72
CA ALA A 65 -11.12 21.18 -6.74
C ALA A 65 -9.91 21.50 -7.62
N ARG A 66 -10.12 22.05 -8.82
CA ARG A 66 -9.03 22.49 -9.70
C ARG A 66 -8.07 23.46 -9.01
N LYS A 67 -8.59 24.49 -8.32
CA LYS A 67 -7.75 25.45 -7.59
C LYS A 67 -6.94 24.78 -6.48
N PHE A 68 -7.56 23.84 -5.76
CA PHE A 68 -6.89 23.07 -4.73
C PHE A 68 -5.78 22.19 -5.32
N PHE A 69 -6.01 21.51 -6.44
CA PHE A 69 -4.99 20.72 -7.12
C PHE A 69 -3.80 21.58 -7.57
N ILE A 70 -4.06 22.77 -8.12
CA ILE A 70 -3.00 23.72 -8.50
C ILE A 70 -2.17 24.10 -7.27
N TYR A 71 -2.81 24.45 -6.15
CA TYR A 71 -2.10 24.75 -4.91
C TYR A 71 -1.20 23.59 -4.45
N VAL A 72 -1.73 22.37 -4.43
CA VAL A 72 -0.97 21.18 -4.03
C VAL A 72 0.22 20.94 -4.96
N GLN A 73 0.05 21.12 -6.26
CA GLN A 73 1.11 20.98 -7.25
C GLN A 73 2.20 22.04 -7.03
N ASP A 74 1.81 23.30 -6.89
CA ASP A 74 2.69 24.46 -6.76
C ASP A 74 3.35 24.59 -5.37
N TYR A 75 2.84 23.92 -4.34
CA TYR A 75 3.38 23.99 -2.99
C TYR A 75 4.83 23.49 -2.91
N ASP A 76 5.75 24.36 -2.50
CA ASP A 76 7.14 24.05 -2.22
C ASP A 76 7.47 24.41 -0.77
N GLU A 77 7.89 23.42 0.01
CA GLU A 77 8.27 23.60 1.43
C GLU A 77 9.34 24.68 1.61
N ASN A 78 10.22 24.89 0.62
CA ASN A 78 11.33 25.82 0.68
C ASN A 78 11.00 27.21 0.11
N ASP A 79 9.84 27.39 -0.54
CA ASP A 79 9.39 28.70 -1.05
C ASP A 79 8.11 29.18 -0.34
N PRO A 80 8.24 30.06 0.68
CA PRO A 80 7.11 30.62 1.41
C PRO A 80 6.06 31.32 0.54
N LYS A 81 6.40 31.74 -0.68
CA LYS A 81 5.43 32.37 -1.61
C LYS A 81 4.35 31.39 -2.06
N THR A 82 4.68 30.10 -2.15
CA THR A 82 3.76 29.04 -2.55
C THR A 82 2.81 28.62 -1.43
N HIS A 83 3.09 29.03 -0.19
CA HIS A 83 2.33 28.60 1.00
C HIS A 83 0.98 29.30 1.13
N GLU A 84 0.77 30.39 0.39
CA GLU A 84 -0.40 31.26 0.49
C GLU A 84 -0.74 31.67 1.94
N GLY A 85 0.32 31.96 2.73
CA GLY A 85 0.20 32.37 4.12
C GLY A 85 -0.13 31.26 5.12
N MET A 86 -0.06 29.98 4.72
CA MET A 86 -0.35 28.84 5.59
C MET A 86 0.92 28.06 5.96
N ASP A 87 1.10 27.78 7.25
CA ASP A 87 2.10 26.83 7.71
C ASP A 87 1.50 25.43 7.79
N LEU A 88 1.77 24.58 6.78
CA LEU A 88 1.19 23.24 6.69
C LEU A 88 1.71 22.26 7.76
N THR A 89 2.74 22.63 8.54
CA THR A 89 3.17 21.86 9.71
C THR A 89 2.26 22.07 10.91
N ARG A 90 1.36 23.07 10.85
CA ARG A 90 0.46 23.46 11.94
C ARG A 90 -1.00 23.47 11.53
N VAL A 91 -1.29 23.98 10.33
CA VAL A 91 -2.63 24.01 9.75
C VAL A 91 -3.09 22.58 9.51
N THR A 92 -4.28 22.25 10.01
CA THR A 92 -4.86 20.92 9.83
C THR A 92 -5.32 20.71 8.40
N THR A 93 -5.37 19.46 7.95
CA THR A 93 -5.89 19.14 6.61
C THR A 93 -7.32 19.68 6.42
N ARG A 94 -8.17 19.64 7.45
CA ARG A 94 -9.52 20.20 7.42
C ARG A 94 -9.53 21.71 7.16
N GLU A 95 -8.68 22.46 7.85
CA GLU A 95 -8.57 23.92 7.64
C GLU A 95 -8.07 24.26 6.24
N LEU A 96 -7.06 23.52 5.75
CA LEU A 96 -6.57 23.68 4.38
C LEU A 96 -7.71 23.46 3.38
N ILE A 97 -8.47 22.37 3.50
CA ILE A 97 -9.54 22.07 2.54
C ILE A 97 -10.68 23.08 2.66
N ALA A 98 -11.03 23.52 3.87
CA ALA A 98 -12.05 24.54 4.10
C ALA A 98 -11.73 25.86 3.37
N LYS A 99 -10.45 26.25 3.28
CA LYS A 99 -10.01 27.43 2.51
C LYS A 99 -10.42 27.35 1.03
N TYR A 100 -10.41 26.15 0.45
CA TYR A 100 -10.81 25.92 -0.95
C TYR A 100 -12.31 25.66 -1.11
N GLY A 101 -13.04 25.46 -0.01
CA GLY A 101 -14.48 25.25 -0.01
C GLY A 101 -14.92 23.95 -0.69
N LEU A 102 -14.11 22.89 -0.61
CA LEU A 102 -14.47 21.58 -1.15
C LEU A 102 -15.57 20.94 -0.30
N ASP A 103 -16.48 20.22 -0.94
CA ASP A 103 -17.54 19.48 -0.24
C ASP A 103 -17.03 18.17 0.37
N ASP A 104 -17.80 17.61 1.29
CA ASP A 104 -17.43 16.39 2.02
C ASP A 104 -17.17 15.20 1.11
N ASN A 105 -17.87 15.10 -0.03
CA ASN A 105 -17.69 14.00 -0.97
C ASN A 105 -16.38 14.14 -1.75
N THR A 106 -15.98 15.37 -2.07
CA THR A 106 -14.67 15.68 -2.65
C THR A 106 -13.54 15.41 -1.65
N ILE A 107 -13.72 15.80 -0.40
CA ILE A 107 -12.78 15.51 0.70
C ILE A 107 -12.57 14.00 0.82
N ASP A 108 -13.65 13.22 0.78
CA ASP A 108 -13.64 11.77 0.92
C ASP A 108 -12.75 11.10 -0.14
N PHE A 109 -12.98 11.37 -1.44
CA PHE A 109 -12.15 10.74 -2.47
C PHE A 109 -10.71 11.30 -2.50
N ILE A 110 -10.50 12.58 -2.16
CA ILE A 110 -9.14 13.14 -2.08
C ILE A 110 -8.35 12.46 -0.95
N GLY A 111 -8.92 12.34 0.24
CA GLY A 111 -8.25 11.70 1.37
C GLY A 111 -7.95 10.23 1.12
N HIS A 112 -8.98 9.49 0.71
CA HIS A 112 -8.92 8.03 0.67
C HIS A 112 -8.38 7.50 -0.65
N ALA A 113 -8.73 8.09 -1.79
CA ALA A 113 -8.35 7.56 -3.11
C ALA A 113 -7.12 8.21 -3.74
N LEU A 114 -6.75 9.42 -3.29
CA LEU A 114 -5.59 10.16 -3.80
C LEU A 114 -4.45 10.22 -2.76
N ALA A 115 -4.75 10.67 -1.54
CA ALA A 115 -3.76 10.70 -0.45
C ALA A 115 -3.57 9.33 0.23
N LEU A 116 -4.47 8.37 -0.05
CA LEU A 116 -4.41 7.00 0.46
C LEU A 116 -4.39 6.92 1.99
N HIS A 117 -5.10 7.83 2.64
CA HIS A 117 -5.40 7.74 4.07
C HIS A 117 -6.40 6.61 4.32
N ARG A 118 -6.28 5.94 5.47
CA ARG A 118 -7.08 4.75 5.81
C ARG A 118 -8.38 5.06 6.56
N ASP A 119 -8.41 6.23 7.19
CA ASP A 119 -9.50 6.73 8.02
C ASP A 119 -9.42 8.26 8.08
N ASP A 120 -10.44 8.91 8.62
CA ASP A 120 -10.57 10.37 8.63
C ASP A 120 -9.71 11.12 9.68
N ARG A 121 -8.83 10.42 10.44
CA ARG A 121 -8.01 11.10 11.46
C ARG A 121 -7.08 12.15 10.87
N TYR A 122 -6.61 11.93 9.64
CA TYR A 122 -5.76 12.87 8.89
C TYR A 122 -6.37 14.28 8.76
N LEU A 123 -7.70 14.40 8.81
CA LEU A 123 -8.39 15.70 8.74
C LEU A 123 -7.99 16.62 9.89
N ASN A 124 -7.66 16.06 11.05
CA ASN A 124 -7.28 16.82 12.24
C ASN A 124 -5.76 16.84 12.48
N GLU A 125 -4.97 16.26 11.56
CA GLU A 125 -3.51 16.27 11.58
C GLU A 125 -2.97 17.38 10.66
N PRO A 126 -1.70 17.81 10.84
CA PRO A 126 -1.06 18.78 9.95
C PRO A 126 -1.16 18.41 8.48
N ALA A 127 -1.50 19.39 7.64
CA ALA A 127 -1.81 19.18 6.22
C ALA A 127 -0.60 18.77 5.36
N LEU A 128 0.62 18.99 5.85
CA LEU A 128 1.85 18.76 5.08
C LEU A 128 1.96 17.31 4.57
N ASP A 129 1.66 16.31 5.42
CA ASP A 129 1.71 14.90 5.02
C ASP A 129 0.68 14.58 3.92
N THR A 130 -0.55 15.09 4.04
CA THR A 130 -1.58 14.94 3.01
C THR A 130 -1.15 15.56 1.69
N VAL A 131 -0.59 16.78 1.70
CA VAL A 131 -0.09 17.44 0.49
C VAL A 131 1.05 16.63 -0.15
N LYS A 132 2.00 16.13 0.65
CA LYS A 132 3.09 15.27 0.15
C LYS A 132 2.57 13.98 -0.49
N ARG A 133 1.60 13.31 0.13
CA ARG A 133 0.97 12.09 -0.43
C ARG A 133 0.28 12.37 -1.76
N MET A 134 -0.44 13.48 -1.86
CA MET A 134 -1.09 13.89 -3.11
C MET A 134 -0.07 14.20 -4.21
N LYS A 135 1.02 14.91 -3.89
CA LYS A 135 2.12 15.18 -4.83
C LYS A 135 2.76 13.87 -5.30
N LEU A 136 3.08 12.97 -4.36
CA LEU A 136 3.61 11.65 -4.65
C LEU A 136 2.72 10.86 -5.62
N TYR A 137 1.40 10.89 -5.41
CA TYR A 137 0.44 10.24 -6.30
C TYR A 137 0.46 10.86 -7.70
N ALA A 138 0.43 12.18 -7.82
CA ALA A 138 0.45 12.89 -9.10
C ALA A 138 1.76 12.66 -9.87
N GLU A 139 2.91 12.75 -9.19
CA GLU A 139 4.23 12.46 -9.77
C GLU A 139 4.33 10.99 -10.22
N SER A 140 3.73 10.07 -9.46
CA SER A 140 3.72 8.64 -9.80
C SER A 140 2.90 8.35 -11.05
N ILE A 141 1.77 9.04 -11.25
CA ILE A 141 1.01 8.96 -12.51
C ILE A 141 1.84 9.49 -13.68
N ALA A 142 2.55 10.60 -13.50
CA ALA A 142 3.35 11.20 -14.55
C ALA A 142 4.54 10.33 -14.97
N ARG A 143 4.98 9.41 -14.10
CA ARG A 143 6.16 8.57 -14.34
C ARG A 143 5.93 7.46 -15.37
N PHE A 144 4.75 6.85 -15.40
CA PHE A 144 4.48 5.70 -16.28
C PHE A 144 3.21 5.94 -17.11
N GLN A 145 3.22 5.51 -18.37
CA GLN A 145 2.08 5.61 -19.29
C GLN A 145 0.99 4.56 -18.99
N GLY A 146 0.58 4.41 -17.72
CA GLY A 146 -0.37 3.40 -17.26
C GLY A 146 -1.73 3.94 -16.82
N GLY A 147 -1.91 5.25 -16.71
CA GLY A 147 -3.18 5.84 -16.26
C GLY A 147 -3.49 5.68 -14.76
N SER A 148 -2.53 5.17 -13.97
CA SER A 148 -2.57 5.06 -12.51
C SER A 148 -1.16 5.33 -11.90
N PRO A 149 -1.05 5.61 -10.59
CA PRO A 149 0.26 5.81 -9.94
C PRO A 149 0.98 4.50 -9.61
N TYR A 150 0.41 3.35 -10.01
CA TYR A 150 0.81 2.05 -9.49
C TYR A 150 1.57 1.23 -10.52
N ILE A 151 2.51 0.43 -10.02
CA ILE A 151 3.16 -0.64 -10.75
C ILE A 151 2.98 -1.96 -10.00
N TYR A 152 3.08 -3.06 -10.74
CA TYR A 152 3.03 -4.41 -10.21
C TYR A 152 4.05 -5.31 -10.90
N PRO A 153 4.77 -6.18 -10.18
CA PRO A 153 5.72 -7.08 -10.81
C PRO A 153 5.00 -8.10 -11.70
N LEU A 154 5.56 -8.37 -12.87
CA LEU A 154 5.20 -9.55 -13.66
C LEU A 154 5.44 -10.80 -12.82
N TYR A 155 4.58 -11.81 -12.96
CA TYR A 155 4.54 -13.03 -12.14
C TYR A 155 4.14 -12.81 -10.67
N GLY A 156 3.86 -11.57 -10.27
CA GLY A 156 3.29 -11.22 -8.98
C GLY A 156 4.30 -11.03 -7.86
N LEU A 157 3.79 -10.75 -6.67
CA LEU A 157 4.62 -10.33 -5.52
C LEU A 157 5.59 -11.38 -5.00
N GLY A 158 5.44 -12.64 -5.42
CA GLY A 158 6.41 -13.71 -5.10
C GLY A 158 7.81 -13.42 -5.65
N GLU A 159 7.93 -12.59 -6.68
CA GLU A 159 9.24 -12.20 -7.22
C GLU A 159 10.04 -11.29 -6.27
N LEU A 160 9.38 -10.49 -5.43
CA LEU A 160 10.07 -9.60 -4.49
C LEU A 160 10.93 -10.37 -3.47
N PRO A 161 10.40 -11.32 -2.67
CA PRO A 161 11.23 -12.08 -1.75
C PRO A 161 12.28 -12.94 -2.48
N GLN A 162 12.00 -13.43 -3.70
CA GLN A 162 13.00 -14.15 -4.50
C GLN A 162 14.18 -13.25 -4.90
N ALA A 163 13.90 -12.02 -5.35
CA ALA A 163 14.93 -11.05 -5.72
C ALA A 163 15.80 -10.64 -4.52
N PHE A 164 15.19 -10.37 -3.36
CA PHE A 164 15.93 -10.06 -2.13
C PHE A 164 16.69 -11.26 -1.58
N ALA A 165 16.16 -12.48 -1.72
CA ALA A 165 16.88 -13.70 -1.35
C ALA A 165 18.13 -13.89 -2.21
N ARG A 166 18.00 -13.67 -3.52
CA ARG A 166 19.13 -13.67 -4.46
C ARG A 166 20.16 -12.60 -4.09
N LEU A 167 19.72 -11.37 -3.82
CA LEU A 167 20.62 -10.29 -3.40
C LEU A 167 21.40 -10.72 -2.16
N SER A 168 20.71 -11.19 -1.12
CA SER A 168 21.37 -11.63 0.10
C SER A 168 22.36 -12.77 -0.15
N ALA A 169 22.06 -13.71 -1.05
CA ALA A 169 22.99 -14.77 -1.45
C ALA A 169 24.25 -14.25 -2.16
N VAL A 170 24.14 -13.21 -2.99
CA VAL A 170 25.30 -12.53 -3.61
C VAL A 170 26.24 -11.96 -2.55
N TYR A 171 25.70 -11.53 -1.40
CA TYR A 171 26.47 -11.02 -0.26
C TYR A 171 26.80 -12.10 0.80
N GLY A 172 26.67 -13.38 0.46
CA GLY A 172 27.07 -14.50 1.31
C GLY A 172 26.00 -15.01 2.29
N GLY A 173 24.75 -14.54 2.17
CA GLY A 173 23.61 -15.09 2.90
C GLY A 173 23.18 -16.46 2.37
N THR A 174 22.59 -17.28 3.24
CA THR A 174 22.02 -18.58 2.85
C THR A 174 20.55 -18.62 3.24
N TYR A 175 19.68 -18.95 2.27
CA TYR A 175 18.25 -19.13 2.51
C TYR A 175 17.94 -20.61 2.72
N MET A 176 17.32 -20.94 3.85
CA MET A 176 16.88 -22.29 4.17
C MET A 176 15.34 -22.31 4.19
N LEU A 177 14.75 -23.01 3.24
CA LEU A 177 13.31 -23.29 3.21
C LEU A 177 13.04 -24.69 3.78
N ASN A 178 11.79 -24.94 4.17
CA ASN A 178 11.39 -26.21 4.77
C ASN A 178 12.25 -26.60 6.00
N LYS A 179 12.63 -25.61 6.80
CA LYS A 179 13.38 -25.78 8.06
C LYS A 179 12.38 -25.68 9.22
N PRO A 180 11.96 -26.81 9.82
CA PRO A 180 10.87 -26.84 10.79
C PRO A 180 11.32 -26.41 12.19
N GLU A 181 10.36 -26.14 13.07
CA GLU A 181 10.58 -25.94 14.51
C GLU A 181 11.65 -24.90 14.87
N CYS A 182 11.77 -23.83 14.08
CA CYS A 182 12.67 -22.73 14.37
C CYS A 182 12.29 -22.04 15.68
N LYS A 183 13.09 -22.27 16.72
CA LYS A 183 12.92 -21.72 18.07
C LYS A 183 13.98 -20.68 18.35
N VAL A 184 13.56 -19.46 18.69
CA VAL A 184 14.47 -18.41 19.14
C VAL A 184 14.93 -18.72 20.57
N GLU A 185 16.23 -18.74 20.79
CA GLU A 185 16.85 -19.02 22.09
C GLU A 185 17.28 -17.73 22.78
N PHE A 186 17.05 -17.66 24.09
CA PHE A 186 17.33 -16.50 24.93
C PHE A 186 18.29 -16.87 26.06
N ASP A 187 19.10 -15.92 26.51
CA ASP A 187 19.92 -16.05 27.73
C ASP A 187 19.10 -15.77 29.01
N GLU A 188 19.78 -15.82 30.16
CA GLU A 188 19.20 -15.54 31.48
C GLU A 188 18.70 -14.09 31.63
N GLU A 189 19.22 -13.16 30.82
CA GLU A 189 18.79 -11.75 30.76
C GLU A 189 17.61 -11.54 29.80
N GLY A 190 17.20 -12.58 29.06
CA GLY A 190 16.12 -12.50 28.08
C GLY A 190 16.54 -11.92 26.72
N LYS A 191 17.84 -11.85 26.42
CA LYS A 191 18.37 -11.44 25.11
C LYS A 191 18.53 -12.64 24.18
N VAL A 192 18.28 -12.42 22.89
CA VAL A 192 18.48 -13.47 21.89
C VAL A 192 19.95 -13.88 21.77
N VAL A 193 20.20 -15.18 21.71
CA VAL A 193 21.55 -15.77 21.55
C VAL A 193 21.67 -16.71 20.35
N GLY A 194 20.55 -17.12 19.76
CA GLY A 194 20.54 -17.99 18.60
C GLY A 194 19.14 -18.43 18.17
N VAL A 195 19.10 -19.23 17.11
CA VAL A 195 17.89 -19.93 16.67
C VAL A 195 18.23 -21.41 16.56
N THR A 196 17.44 -22.26 17.21
CA THR A 196 17.55 -23.72 17.14
C THR A 196 16.53 -24.28 16.16
N SER A 197 16.93 -25.24 15.34
CA SER A 197 16.04 -26.03 14.51
C SER A 197 16.66 -27.40 14.28
N GLU A 198 15.87 -28.47 14.42
CA GLU A 198 16.33 -29.86 14.25
C GLU A 198 17.54 -30.23 15.13
N GLY A 199 17.61 -29.67 16.33
CA GLY A 199 18.70 -29.91 17.29
C GLY A 199 20.00 -29.13 17.03
N GLU A 200 20.07 -28.35 15.96
CA GLU A 200 21.21 -27.48 15.64
C GLU A 200 20.90 -26.02 15.97
N THR A 201 21.84 -25.31 16.58
CA THR A 201 21.68 -23.89 16.95
C THR A 201 22.62 -22.99 16.15
N ALA A 202 22.04 -22.09 15.37
CA ALA A 202 22.76 -20.99 14.75
C ALA A 202 22.83 -19.80 15.73
N LYS A 203 24.03 -19.43 16.18
CA LYS A 203 24.22 -18.31 17.11
C LYS A 203 24.11 -16.96 16.41
N CYS A 204 23.43 -16.01 17.03
CA CYS A 204 23.26 -14.66 16.51
C CYS A 204 23.09 -13.64 17.63
N LYS A 205 23.36 -12.35 17.34
CA LYS A 205 23.17 -11.25 18.30
C LYS A 205 21.81 -10.56 18.19
N LYS A 206 21.12 -10.75 17.07
CA LYS A 206 19.85 -10.11 16.72
C LYS A 206 19.04 -11.10 15.88
N VAL A 207 17.73 -11.07 16.04
CA VAL A 207 16.80 -11.83 15.21
C VAL A 207 15.78 -10.88 14.60
N VAL A 208 15.52 -11.06 13.30
CA VAL A 208 14.41 -10.42 12.59
C VAL A 208 13.42 -11.52 12.23
N CYS A 209 12.13 -11.34 12.54
CA CYS A 209 11.11 -12.33 12.24
C CYS A 209 9.73 -11.69 12.07
N ASP A 210 8.77 -12.46 11.55
CA ASP A 210 7.36 -12.09 11.58
C ASP A 210 6.69 -12.56 12.89
N PRO A 211 5.48 -12.08 13.20
CA PRO A 211 4.78 -12.39 14.45
C PRO A 211 4.63 -13.88 14.79
N SER A 212 4.61 -14.77 13.80
CA SER A 212 4.38 -16.21 14.01
C SER A 212 5.53 -16.90 14.75
N TYR A 213 6.75 -16.38 14.68
CA TYR A 213 7.92 -16.96 15.33
C TYR A 213 8.02 -16.59 16.82
N LEU A 214 7.37 -15.51 17.25
CA LEU A 214 7.40 -15.01 18.63
C LEU A 214 6.00 -14.57 19.10
N PRO A 215 5.02 -15.50 19.17
CA PRO A 215 3.62 -15.19 19.45
C PRO A 215 3.40 -14.59 20.85
N ASN A 216 4.33 -14.80 21.79
CA ASN A 216 4.31 -14.24 23.14
C ASN A 216 4.89 -12.81 23.23
N LYS A 217 5.44 -12.27 22.13
CA LYS A 217 6.01 -10.92 22.05
C LYS A 217 5.23 -10.00 21.12
N VAL A 218 4.04 -10.42 20.70
CA VAL A 218 3.14 -9.66 19.84
C VAL A 218 1.75 -9.57 20.46
N ARG A 219 0.98 -8.57 20.03
CA ARG A 219 -0.45 -8.48 20.37
C ARG A 219 -1.29 -8.45 19.10
N LYS A 220 -2.48 -9.05 19.17
CA LYS A 220 -3.49 -8.92 18.12
C LYS A 220 -4.06 -7.50 18.13
N VAL A 221 -4.07 -6.85 16.96
CA VAL A 221 -4.55 -5.46 16.79
C VAL A 221 -5.78 -5.34 15.90
N GLY A 222 -6.14 -6.40 15.20
CA GLY A 222 -7.27 -6.38 14.28
C GLY A 222 -7.36 -7.67 13.49
N ARG A 223 -8.22 -7.63 12.47
CA ARG A 223 -8.47 -8.72 11.54
C ARG A 223 -8.74 -8.13 10.18
N VAL A 224 -8.40 -8.86 9.13
CA VAL A 224 -8.71 -8.47 7.75
C VAL A 224 -9.58 -9.53 7.12
N ALA A 225 -10.74 -9.11 6.63
CA ALA A 225 -11.57 -9.93 5.77
C ALA A 225 -11.07 -9.80 4.34
N ARG A 226 -10.92 -10.94 3.64
CA ARG A 226 -10.50 -10.97 2.24
C ARG A 226 -11.33 -11.97 1.44
N ALA A 227 -11.62 -11.61 0.20
CA ALA A 227 -12.11 -12.51 -0.83
C ALA A 227 -11.12 -12.54 -1.99
N ILE A 228 -10.92 -13.71 -2.58
CA ILE A 228 -10.15 -13.92 -3.81
C ILE A 228 -11.13 -14.44 -4.85
N ALA A 229 -11.31 -13.69 -5.93
CA ALA A 229 -12.25 -14.02 -7.01
C ALA A 229 -11.49 -14.26 -8.31
N ILE A 230 -11.83 -15.36 -9.00
CA ILE A 230 -11.36 -15.66 -10.35
C ILE A 230 -12.47 -15.28 -11.33
N MET A 231 -12.13 -14.55 -12.39
CA MET A 231 -13.09 -14.07 -13.38
C MET A 231 -12.59 -14.28 -14.81
N SER A 232 -13.51 -14.23 -15.76
CA SER A 232 -13.24 -14.37 -17.20
C SER A 232 -13.40 -13.07 -18.00
N HIS A 233 -13.48 -11.93 -17.33
CA HIS A 233 -13.70 -10.62 -17.95
C HIS A 233 -13.10 -9.50 -17.09
N PRO A 234 -12.83 -8.31 -17.66
CA PRO A 234 -12.45 -7.14 -16.88
C PRO A 234 -13.59 -6.71 -15.94
N ILE A 235 -13.24 -5.97 -14.90
CA ILE A 235 -14.22 -5.43 -13.96
C ILE A 235 -15.12 -4.43 -14.70
N PRO A 236 -16.46 -4.50 -14.55
CA PRO A 236 -17.36 -3.52 -15.15
C PRO A 236 -17.00 -2.07 -14.83
N ASN A 237 -17.16 -1.18 -15.81
CA ASN A 237 -16.90 0.27 -15.69
C ASN A 237 -15.43 0.66 -15.43
N THR A 238 -14.47 -0.19 -15.78
CA THR A 238 -13.03 0.13 -15.70
C THR A 238 -12.36 0.31 -17.06
N ASN A 239 -13.12 0.59 -18.14
CA ASN A 239 -12.58 0.72 -19.51
C ASN A 239 -11.80 -0.51 -19.98
N ASP A 240 -12.32 -1.71 -19.67
CA ASP A 240 -11.71 -3.00 -20.02
C ASP A 240 -10.27 -3.18 -19.52
N SER A 241 -9.90 -2.49 -18.44
CA SER A 241 -8.57 -2.58 -17.82
C SER A 241 -8.24 -4.01 -17.35
N HIS A 242 -7.00 -4.42 -17.61
CA HIS A 242 -6.40 -5.69 -17.23
C HIS A 242 -5.81 -5.68 -15.81
N SER A 243 -5.58 -4.51 -15.24
CA SER A 243 -5.27 -4.33 -13.81
C SER A 243 -5.85 -3.03 -13.26
N VAL A 244 -6.43 -3.10 -12.06
CA VAL A 244 -7.08 -1.94 -11.44
C VAL A 244 -6.94 -1.92 -9.92
N GLN A 245 -6.89 -0.70 -9.39
CA GLN A 245 -7.19 -0.39 -8.00
C GLN A 245 -8.58 0.25 -7.93
N VAL A 246 -9.45 -0.23 -7.04
CA VAL A 246 -10.66 0.49 -6.65
C VAL A 246 -10.66 0.69 -5.14
N ILE A 247 -10.83 1.93 -4.71
CA ILE A 247 -10.98 2.27 -3.29
C ILE A 247 -12.46 2.54 -3.03
N LEU A 248 -13.01 1.90 -2.02
CA LEU A 248 -14.37 2.09 -1.55
C LEU A 248 -14.30 2.78 -0.18
N PRO A 249 -14.41 4.12 -0.14
CA PRO A 249 -14.28 4.87 1.09
C PRO A 249 -15.33 4.43 2.12
N GLN A 250 -14.91 4.35 3.39
CA GLN A 250 -15.73 3.89 4.50
C GLN A 250 -17.09 4.57 4.60
N LYS A 251 -17.16 5.88 4.33
CA LYS A 251 -18.41 6.66 4.40
C LYS A 251 -19.43 6.25 3.34
N GLN A 252 -18.96 5.82 2.17
CA GLN A 252 -19.83 5.35 1.08
C GLN A 252 -20.48 4.00 1.41
N LEU A 253 -19.91 3.26 2.37
CA LEU A 253 -20.35 1.93 2.79
C LEU A 253 -20.98 1.91 4.18
N GLY A 254 -20.99 3.05 4.91
CA GLY A 254 -21.41 3.09 6.31
C GLY A 254 -20.50 2.27 7.24
N ARG A 255 -19.21 2.18 6.91
CA ARG A 255 -18.18 1.42 7.64
C ARG A 255 -17.25 2.33 8.43
N ARG A 256 -16.38 1.74 9.24
CA ARG A 256 -15.29 2.39 9.99
C ARG A 256 -13.91 2.23 9.34
N SER A 257 -13.86 1.49 8.24
CA SER A 257 -12.66 1.21 7.48
C SER A 257 -12.99 1.12 6.00
N ASP A 258 -12.07 1.59 5.17
CA ASP A 258 -12.19 1.47 3.73
C ASP A 258 -12.19 0.01 3.30
N MET A 259 -12.78 -0.23 2.14
CA MET A 259 -12.63 -1.48 1.41
C MET A 259 -11.82 -1.23 0.16
N TYR A 260 -10.96 -2.19 -0.16
CA TYR A 260 -10.04 -2.13 -1.27
C TYR A 260 -10.34 -3.26 -2.24
N LEU A 261 -10.31 -2.94 -3.53
CA LEU A 261 -10.40 -3.89 -4.62
C LEU A 261 -9.10 -3.81 -5.43
N PHE A 262 -8.38 -4.91 -5.47
CA PHE A 262 -7.22 -5.11 -6.31
C PHE A 262 -7.60 -6.06 -7.44
N CYS A 263 -7.17 -5.80 -8.67
CA CYS A 263 -7.30 -6.77 -9.75
C CYS A 263 -6.06 -6.75 -10.63
N CYS A 264 -5.58 -7.94 -10.98
CA CYS A 264 -4.62 -8.17 -12.07
C CYS A 264 -5.12 -9.34 -12.93
N SER A 265 -4.57 -9.49 -14.12
CA SER A 265 -4.95 -10.55 -15.05
C SER A 265 -3.73 -11.22 -15.66
N TYR A 266 -3.97 -12.05 -16.66
CA TYR A 266 -2.93 -12.65 -17.48
C TYR A 266 -1.92 -11.66 -18.06
N SER A 267 -2.25 -10.36 -18.19
CA SER A 267 -1.29 -9.34 -18.64
C SER A 267 -0.11 -9.14 -17.68
N HIS A 268 -0.24 -9.57 -16.43
CA HIS A 268 0.82 -9.55 -15.41
C HIS A 268 1.42 -10.94 -15.18
N ASN A 269 1.09 -11.94 -16.01
CA ASN A 269 1.49 -13.34 -15.86
C ASN A 269 1.09 -13.98 -14.52
N VAL A 270 0.04 -13.47 -13.87
CA VAL A 270 -0.49 -14.04 -12.61
C VAL A 270 -1.67 -14.99 -12.84
N ALA A 271 -2.19 -15.07 -14.06
CA ALA A 271 -3.33 -15.91 -14.42
C ALA A 271 -3.21 -16.43 -15.87
N PRO A 272 -3.87 -17.54 -16.23
CA PRO A 272 -3.96 -18.00 -17.62
C PRO A 272 -4.62 -16.96 -18.54
N LYS A 273 -4.29 -16.99 -19.84
CA LYS A 273 -4.87 -16.06 -20.84
C LYS A 273 -6.41 -16.00 -20.74
N GLY A 274 -6.94 -14.79 -20.69
CA GLY A 274 -8.38 -14.51 -20.54
C GLY A 274 -8.90 -14.53 -19.10
N LYS A 275 -8.06 -14.86 -18.10
CA LYS A 275 -8.45 -14.88 -16.68
C LYS A 275 -7.95 -13.65 -15.92
N PHE A 276 -8.76 -13.28 -14.92
CA PHE A 276 -8.54 -12.17 -14.00
C PHE A 276 -8.58 -12.71 -12.57
N ILE A 277 -7.76 -12.14 -11.70
CA ILE A 277 -7.75 -12.43 -10.26
C ILE A 277 -8.01 -11.11 -9.54
N ALA A 278 -9.15 -11.03 -8.89
CA ALA A 278 -9.54 -9.90 -8.06
C ALA A 278 -9.46 -10.26 -6.58
N PHE A 279 -9.09 -9.29 -5.77
CA PHE A 279 -9.10 -9.39 -4.32
C PHE A 279 -9.92 -8.24 -3.77
N VAL A 280 -10.83 -8.56 -2.85
CA VAL A 280 -11.58 -7.57 -2.08
C VAL A 280 -11.17 -7.71 -0.63
N SER A 281 -10.69 -6.64 -0.01
CA SER A 281 -10.21 -6.64 1.38
C SER A 281 -10.66 -5.43 2.18
N THR A 282 -10.85 -5.61 3.48
CA THR A 282 -11.15 -4.53 4.44
C THR A 282 -10.78 -4.99 5.86
N GLU A 283 -10.62 -4.06 6.79
CA GLU A 283 -10.52 -4.43 8.21
C GLU A 283 -11.86 -5.06 8.65
N ALA A 284 -11.82 -6.23 9.26
CA ALA A 284 -13.03 -6.97 9.60
C ALA A 284 -13.74 -6.31 10.79
N GLU A 285 -14.97 -5.87 10.57
CA GLU A 285 -15.85 -5.32 11.60
C GLU A 285 -16.76 -6.42 12.19
N THR A 286 -16.84 -7.58 11.54
CA THR A 286 -17.62 -8.76 11.95
C THR A 286 -16.84 -10.07 11.69
N ASP A 287 -17.47 -11.22 11.92
CA ASP A 287 -16.95 -12.56 11.61
C ASP A 287 -17.51 -13.13 10.29
N HIS A 288 -18.21 -12.31 9.50
CA HIS A 288 -18.96 -12.74 8.31
C HIS A 288 -18.41 -12.07 7.05
N PRO A 289 -17.26 -12.53 6.50
CA PRO A 289 -16.57 -11.86 5.41
C PRO A 289 -17.42 -11.81 4.13
N GLN A 290 -18.31 -12.77 3.90
CA GLN A 290 -19.22 -12.78 2.75
C GLN A 290 -20.18 -11.59 2.75
N THR A 291 -20.67 -11.19 3.93
CA THR A 291 -21.59 -10.07 4.07
C THR A 291 -20.83 -8.75 4.01
N GLU A 292 -19.70 -8.67 4.70
CA GLU A 292 -18.89 -7.44 4.75
C GLU A 292 -18.30 -7.06 3.39
N LEU A 293 -17.82 -8.04 2.63
CA LEU A 293 -17.15 -7.81 1.35
C LEU A 293 -18.13 -7.68 0.18
N LYS A 294 -19.43 -7.92 0.42
CA LYS A 294 -20.48 -7.89 -0.61
C LYS A 294 -20.45 -6.62 -1.48
N PRO A 295 -20.30 -5.39 -0.94
CA PRO A 295 -20.23 -4.19 -1.76
C PRO A 295 -19.10 -4.22 -2.81
N GLY A 296 -17.93 -4.74 -2.46
CA GLY A 296 -16.82 -4.88 -3.41
C GLY A 296 -17.00 -6.06 -4.37
N ILE A 297 -17.58 -7.17 -3.90
CA ILE A 297 -17.90 -8.34 -4.74
C ILE A 297 -18.95 -8.00 -5.81
N ASP A 298 -19.96 -7.20 -5.46
CA ASP A 298 -20.99 -6.78 -6.41
C ASP A 298 -20.43 -5.94 -7.57
N LEU A 299 -19.26 -5.31 -7.39
CA LEU A 299 -18.56 -4.59 -8.47
C LEU A 299 -17.89 -5.51 -9.48
N LEU A 300 -17.63 -6.78 -9.13
CA LEU A 300 -16.83 -7.69 -9.95
C LEU A 300 -17.58 -8.19 -11.19
N GLY A 301 -18.92 -8.18 -11.18
CA GLY A 301 -19.73 -8.87 -12.19
C GLY A 301 -19.74 -10.39 -11.98
N PRO A 302 -19.99 -11.20 -13.03
CA PRO A 302 -19.90 -12.66 -12.94
C PRO A 302 -18.53 -13.18 -12.44
N VAL A 303 -18.56 -14.00 -11.40
CA VAL A 303 -17.35 -14.62 -10.82
C VAL A 303 -17.36 -16.11 -11.11
N ASP A 304 -16.23 -16.65 -11.59
CA ASP A 304 -16.09 -18.08 -11.88
C ASP A 304 -15.97 -18.88 -10.57
N GLU A 305 -15.12 -18.40 -9.64
CA GLU A 305 -14.85 -19.03 -8.36
C GLU A 305 -14.46 -17.97 -7.32
N ILE A 306 -14.85 -18.14 -6.06
CA ILE A 306 -14.55 -17.19 -4.98
C ILE A 306 -14.16 -17.89 -3.68
N PHE A 307 -13.09 -17.40 -3.05
CA PHE A 307 -12.56 -17.91 -1.79
C PHE A 307 -12.57 -16.80 -0.73
N TYR A 308 -13.18 -17.07 0.42
CA TYR A 308 -13.22 -16.13 1.55
C TYR A 308 -12.25 -16.56 2.65
N ASP A 309 -11.61 -15.59 3.28
CA ASP A 309 -10.62 -15.79 4.32
C ASP A 309 -10.65 -14.62 5.32
N ILE A 310 -10.32 -14.89 6.57
CA ILE A 310 -10.07 -13.87 7.60
C ILE A 310 -8.75 -14.22 8.26
N TYR A 311 -7.87 -13.23 8.39
CA TYR A 311 -6.62 -13.38 9.12
C TYR A 311 -6.47 -12.33 10.22
N ASP A 312 -5.81 -12.73 11.30
CA ASP A 312 -5.49 -11.87 12.42
C ASP A 312 -4.27 -10.99 12.10
N ARG A 313 -4.31 -9.73 12.55
CA ARG A 313 -3.18 -8.81 12.47
C ARG A 313 -2.51 -8.65 13.82
N TYR A 314 -1.19 -8.64 13.80
CA TYR A 314 -0.35 -8.51 14.98
C TYR A 314 0.66 -7.38 14.83
N GLU A 315 1.07 -6.82 15.95
CA GLU A 315 2.20 -5.90 16.06
C GLU A 315 3.09 -6.27 17.26
N PRO A 316 4.40 -5.95 17.22
CA PRO A 316 5.29 -6.16 18.35
C PRO A 316 4.85 -5.40 19.60
N VAL A 317 5.01 -6.04 20.76
CA VAL A 317 4.91 -5.39 22.09
C VAL A 317 6.18 -5.52 22.90
N ASN A 318 7.22 -6.16 22.34
CA ASN A 318 8.51 -6.25 22.98
C ASN A 318 9.29 -4.93 22.86
N GLU A 319 10.34 -4.79 23.67
CA GLU A 319 11.33 -3.72 23.56
C GLU A 319 12.59 -4.27 22.87
N PRO A 320 12.80 -3.98 21.56
CA PRO A 320 13.94 -4.55 20.82
C PRO A 320 15.31 -4.19 21.40
N SER A 321 15.40 -3.08 22.14
CA SER A 321 16.62 -2.68 22.86
C SER A 321 16.97 -3.58 24.04
N LEU A 322 15.99 -4.30 24.60
CA LEU A 322 16.18 -5.22 25.72
C LEU A 322 16.44 -6.65 25.25
N ASP A 323 15.71 -7.13 24.25
CA ASP A 323 15.75 -8.55 23.83
C ASP A 323 16.45 -8.81 22.48
N ASN A 324 16.81 -7.76 21.74
CA ASN A 324 17.39 -7.81 20.40
C ASN A 324 16.54 -8.58 19.36
N CYS A 325 15.22 -8.65 19.58
CA CYS A 325 14.24 -9.20 18.64
C CYS A 325 13.51 -8.08 17.91
N PHE A 326 13.57 -8.11 16.58
CA PHE A 326 12.91 -7.13 15.71
C PHE A 326 11.80 -7.83 14.94
N ILE A 327 10.57 -7.64 15.38
CA ILE A 327 9.40 -8.34 14.85
C ILE A 327 8.65 -7.39 13.91
N SER A 328 8.37 -7.83 12.69
CA SER A 328 7.55 -7.06 11.75
C SER A 328 6.07 -7.02 12.18
N THR A 329 5.34 -6.07 11.65
CA THR A 329 3.88 -6.02 11.74
C THR A 329 3.22 -6.92 10.70
N SER A 330 2.04 -7.44 10.99
CA SER A 330 1.23 -8.12 9.97
C SER A 330 0.72 -7.13 8.92
N TYR A 331 0.74 -7.54 7.65
CA TYR A 331 0.20 -6.76 6.54
C TYR A 331 -1.25 -6.31 6.79
N ASP A 332 -1.49 -5.01 6.62
CA ASP A 332 -2.81 -4.39 6.70
C ASP A 332 -3.69 -4.65 5.48
N ALA A 333 -4.97 -4.28 5.58
CA ALA A 333 -5.97 -4.48 4.51
C ALA A 333 -5.71 -3.66 3.23
N THR A 334 -4.82 -2.67 3.27
CA THR A 334 -4.56 -1.79 2.13
C THR A 334 -4.00 -2.57 0.94
N THR A 335 -4.24 -2.08 -0.26
CA THR A 335 -3.75 -2.69 -1.50
C THR A 335 -2.52 -1.99 -2.05
N HIS A 336 -1.73 -1.31 -1.20
CA HIS A 336 -0.44 -0.73 -1.55
C HIS A 336 0.61 -0.93 -0.45
N PHE A 337 1.89 -0.73 -0.77
CA PHE A 337 3.02 -1.07 0.12
C PHE A 337 3.47 0.01 1.12
N GLU A 338 2.91 1.22 1.09
CA GLU A 338 3.43 2.35 1.89
C GLU A 338 3.60 2.02 3.39
N SER A 339 2.59 1.43 4.05
CA SER A 339 2.72 1.05 5.47
C SER A 339 3.77 -0.05 5.71
N THR A 340 3.89 -0.99 4.77
CA THR A 340 4.86 -2.09 4.85
C THR A 340 6.29 -1.58 4.72
N VAL A 341 6.58 -0.70 3.76
CA VAL A 341 7.94 -0.19 3.58
C VAL A 341 8.34 0.72 4.75
N THR A 342 7.40 1.47 5.33
CA THR A 342 7.66 2.20 6.58
C THR A 342 8.10 1.27 7.71
N ASP A 343 7.43 0.14 7.90
CA ASP A 343 7.79 -0.87 8.91
C ASP A 343 9.21 -1.42 8.68
N VAL A 344 9.55 -1.75 7.43
CA VAL A 344 10.90 -2.21 7.04
C VAL A 344 11.97 -1.17 7.33
N LEU A 345 11.75 0.10 6.95
CA LEU A 345 12.71 1.18 7.16
C LEU A 345 12.90 1.49 8.65
N ASN A 346 11.81 1.48 9.43
CA ASN A 346 11.86 1.65 10.88
C ASN A 346 12.67 0.53 11.54
N MET A 347 12.42 -0.73 11.18
CA MET A 347 13.21 -1.86 11.66
C MET A 347 14.68 -1.74 11.27
N TYR A 348 14.99 -1.36 10.03
CA TYR A 348 16.36 -1.13 9.60
C TYR A 348 17.07 -0.08 10.47
N THR A 349 16.39 1.03 10.77
CA THR A 349 16.95 2.08 11.65
C THR A 349 17.13 1.59 13.08
N MET A 350 16.17 0.85 13.64
CA MET A 350 16.33 0.27 14.99
C MET A 350 17.49 -0.75 15.05
N ILE A 351 17.67 -1.56 14.01
CA ILE A 351 18.73 -2.56 13.94
C ILE A 351 20.11 -1.91 13.79
N THR A 352 20.23 -0.90 12.92
CA THR A 352 21.53 -0.36 12.50
C THR A 352 21.92 0.93 13.22
N GLY A 353 20.97 1.62 13.85
CA GLY A 353 21.13 2.98 14.37
C GLY A 353 21.25 4.05 13.27
N LYS A 354 20.94 3.72 12.01
CA LYS A 354 21.10 4.60 10.85
C LYS A 354 19.78 4.77 10.10
N VAL A 355 19.49 6.01 9.70
CA VAL A 355 18.42 6.29 8.72
C VAL A 355 18.97 5.97 7.34
N LEU A 356 18.24 5.16 6.57
CA LEU A 356 18.63 4.80 5.22
C LEU A 356 18.44 6.00 4.29
N ASP A 357 19.49 6.39 3.58
CA ASP A 357 19.41 7.43 2.54
C ASP A 357 18.80 6.85 1.26
N LEU A 358 17.61 7.31 0.93
CA LEU A 358 16.84 6.91 -0.25
C LEU A 358 16.90 7.96 -1.39
N SER A 359 17.89 8.84 -1.35
CA SER A 359 18.24 9.68 -2.50
C SER A 359 18.80 8.79 -3.61
N VAL A 360 17.94 8.46 -4.57
CA VAL A 360 18.26 7.61 -5.73
C VAL A 360 17.81 8.29 -7.01
N ASP A 361 18.51 8.01 -8.10
CA ASP A 361 18.05 8.34 -9.44
C ASP A 361 16.88 7.42 -9.82
N LEU A 362 15.69 8.00 -9.91
CA LEU A 362 14.46 7.27 -10.22
C LEU A 362 14.42 6.76 -11.67
N SER A 363 15.27 7.26 -12.57
CA SER A 363 15.35 6.76 -13.95
C SER A 363 15.81 5.30 -14.04
N ALA A 364 16.47 4.79 -12.99
CA ALA A 364 17.00 3.42 -12.94
C ALA A 364 15.93 2.32 -12.78
N ALA A 365 14.69 2.66 -12.39
CA ALA A 365 13.58 1.72 -12.45
C ALA A 365 12.72 2.00 -13.68
N SER A 366 13.00 1.27 -14.76
CA SER A 366 12.18 1.22 -15.96
C SER A 366 10.98 0.29 -15.75
N ALA A 367 9.81 0.72 -16.18
CA ALA A 367 8.73 -0.21 -16.47
C ALA A 367 9.04 -0.87 -17.82
N ALA A 368 8.67 -2.14 -17.99
CA ALA A 368 8.76 -2.77 -19.30
C ALA A 368 7.81 -2.02 -20.27
N GLU A 369 8.37 -1.47 -21.35
CA GLU A 369 7.57 -1.15 -22.53
C GLU A 369 7.20 -2.47 -23.21
N GLU A 370 5.92 -2.58 -23.60
CA GLU A 370 5.17 -3.77 -24.03
C GLU A 370 5.92 -5.07 -24.38
#